data_AF-A0A2D7Y6P1-F1
#
_entry.id   AF-A0A2D7Y6P1-F1
#
_cell.length_a   1.000
_cell.length_b   1.000
_cell.length_c   1.000
_cell.angle_alpha   90.00
_cell.angle_beta   90.00
_cell.angle_gamma   90.00
#
_symmetry.space_group_name_H-M   'P 1'
#
loop_
_entity.id
_entity.type
_entity.pdbx_description
1 polymer ?
#
loop_
_entity_poly.entity_id
_entity_poly.type
_entity_poly.pdbx_seq_one_letter_code
_entity_poly.pdbx_strand_id
1 'polypeptide(L)' 'MFKFLSDIFKPLLTILVTVIGLAFIASVVSPRADEFIEDWLPAWNMLEPAERQVRDWLGLSPETEPAWWHFWGRD' A
#
# COMPACT_ATOMS: atom_id res chain seq x y z
N MET A 1 -31.78 17.97 -8.87
CA MET A 1 -31.43 16.91 -7.88
C MET A 1 -30.11 16.20 -8.22
N PHE A 2 -29.91 15.70 -9.45
CA PHE A 2 -28.65 15.04 -9.86
C PHE A 2 -27.36 15.88 -9.71
N LYS A 3 -27.43 17.20 -9.89
CA LYS A 3 -26.26 18.09 -9.80
C LYS A 3 -25.68 18.18 -8.37
N PHE A 4 -26.55 18.21 -7.36
CA PHE A 4 -26.14 18.16 -5.95
C PHE A 4 -25.50 16.81 -5.58
N LEU A 5 -26.04 15.70 -6.10
CA LEU A 5 -25.49 14.38 -5.84
C LEU A 5 -24.09 14.21 -6.46
N SER A 6 -23.90 14.71 -7.69
CA SER A 6 -22.60 14.71 -8.37
C SER A 6 -21.57 15.62 -7.71
N ASP A 7 -21.98 16.78 -7.18
CA ASP A 7 -21.06 17.71 -6.51
C ASP A 7 -20.62 17.24 -5.12
N ILE A 8 -21.39 16.38 -4.44
CA ILE A 8 -20.96 15.69 -3.21
C ILE A 8 -20.12 14.45 -3.53
N PHE A 9 -20.40 13.77 -4.64
CA PHE A 9 -19.66 12.58 -5.03
C PHE A 9 -18.19 12.90 -5.40
N LYS A 10 -17.94 14.04 -6.05
CA LYS A 10 -16.59 14.51 -6.40
C LYS A 10 -15.63 14.56 -5.21
N PRO A 11 -15.90 15.30 -4.12
CA PRO A 11 -14.99 15.37 -2.98
C PRO A 11 -14.85 14.02 -2.28
N LEU A 12 -15.92 13.23 -2.22
CA LEU A 12 -15.86 11.89 -1.64
C LEU A 12 -14.90 10.99 -2.43
N LEU A 13 -14.99 11.04 -3.77
CA LEU A 13 -14.11 10.29 -4.66
C LEU A 13 -12.66 10.78 -4.55
N THR A 14 -12.45 12.09 -4.43
CA THR A 14 -11.10 12.65 -4.19
C THR A 14 -10.52 12.10 -2.89
N ILE A 15 -11.26 12.17 -1.78
CA ILE A 15 -10.81 11.64 -0.48
C ILE A 15 -10.50 10.15 -0.60
N LEU A 16 -11.38 9.38 -1.25
CA LEU A 16 -11.18 7.96 -1.44
C LEU A 16 -9.88 7.66 -2.21
N VAL A 17 -9.67 8.34 -3.35
CA VAL A 17 -8.45 8.18 -4.16
C VAL A 17 -7.22 8.64 -3.39
N THR A 18 -7.30 9.72 -2.63
CA THR A 18 -6.19 10.22 -1.81
C THR A 18 -5.81 9.22 -0.72
N VAL A 19 -6.79 8.64 -0.01
CA VAL A 19 -6.55 7.64 1.03
C VAL A 19 -5.97 6.36 0.44
N ILE A 20 -6.52 5.87 -0.68
CA ILE A 20 -6.00 4.68 -1.38
C ILE A 20 -4.58 4.94 -1.88
N GLY A 21 -4.32 6.11 -2.46
CA GLY A 21 -2.98 6.48 -2.92
C GLY A 21 -1.97 6.58 -1.78
N LEU A 22 -2.35 7.15 -0.64
CA LEU A 22 -1.51 7.19 0.57
C LEU A 22 -1.24 5.79 1.12
N ALA A 23 -2.27 4.95 1.19
CA ALA A 23 -2.12 3.55 1.61
C ALA A 23 -1.16 2.79 0.70
N PHE A 24 -1.26 2.99 -0.61
CA PHE A 24 -0.35 2.41 -1.61
C PHE A 24 1.09 2.89 -1.48
N ILE A 25 1.31 4.19 -1.24
CA ILE A 25 2.68 4.69 -1.00
C ILE A 25 3.22 4.09 0.31
N ALA A 26 2.41 4.04 1.35
CA ALA A 26 2.79 3.48 2.63
C ALA A 26 3.14 1.98 2.51
N SER A 27 2.33 1.19 1.80
CA SER A 27 2.59 -0.23 1.56
C SER A 27 3.88 -0.41 0.77
N VAL A 28 4.09 0.33 -0.33
CA VAL A 28 5.33 0.27 -1.13
C VAL A 28 6.58 0.53 -0.27
N VAL A 29 6.54 1.53 0.62
CA VAL A 29 7.72 1.94 1.42
C VAL A 29 7.92 1.06 2.65
N SER A 30 6.87 0.42 3.17
CA SER A 30 6.92 -0.34 4.43
C SER A 30 6.13 -1.66 4.36
N PRO A 31 6.79 -2.82 4.50
CA PRO A 31 6.12 -4.13 4.54
C PRO A 31 5.08 -4.23 5.68
N ARG A 32 5.34 -3.59 6.82
CA ARG A 32 4.37 -3.57 7.94
C ARG A 32 3.10 -2.79 7.63
N ALA A 33 3.20 -1.78 6.76
CA ALA A 33 2.03 -1.02 6.36
C ALA A 33 1.16 -1.84 5.40
N ASP A 34 1.80 -2.58 4.50
CA ASP A 34 1.17 -3.53 3.59
C ASP A 34 0.39 -4.62 4.35
N GLU A 35 1.04 -5.31 5.29
CA GLU A 35 0.41 -6.32 6.17
C GLU A 35 -0.81 -5.76 6.92
N PHE A 36 -0.69 -4.55 7.48
CA PHE A 36 -1.79 -3.90 8.20
C PHE A 36 -2.96 -3.53 7.26
N ILE A 37 -2.69 -3.16 6.01
CA ILE A 37 -3.74 -2.85 5.05
C ILE A 37 -4.42 -4.13 4.57
N GLU A 38 -3.66 -5.21 4.33
CA GLU A 38 -4.20 -6.51 3.92
C GLU A 38 -5.14 -7.11 4.99
N ASP A 39 -4.80 -6.96 6.28
CA ASP A 39 -5.66 -7.40 7.40
C ASP A 39 -7.05 -6.74 7.39
N TRP A 40 -7.13 -5.48 6.96
CA TRP A 40 -8.40 -4.73 6.88
C TRP A 40 -9.10 -4.88 5.53
N LEU A 41 -8.34 -5.09 4.46
CA LEU A 41 -8.81 -5.21 3.08
C LEU A 41 -8.09 -6.38 2.39
N PRO A 42 -8.64 -7.60 2.46
CA PRO A 42 -8.03 -8.78 1.83
C PRO A 42 -7.88 -8.65 0.30
N ALA A 43 -8.70 -7.81 -0.33
CA ALA A 43 -8.60 -7.50 -1.75
C ALA A 43 -7.33 -6.68 -2.10
N TRP A 44 -6.65 -6.11 -1.10
CA TRP A 44 -5.41 -5.35 -1.26
C TRP A 44 -4.28 -6.23 -1.81
N ASN A 45 -4.28 -7.53 -1.52
CA ASN A 45 -3.32 -8.49 -2.06
C ASN A 45 -3.28 -8.51 -3.62
N MET A 46 -4.37 -8.12 -4.29
CA MET A 46 -4.38 -7.98 -5.76
C MET A 46 -3.42 -6.88 -6.28
N LEU A 47 -3.02 -5.93 -5.42
CA LEU A 47 -2.09 -4.85 -5.75
C LEU A 47 -0.63 -5.26 -5.55
N GLU A 48 -0.35 -6.38 -4.90
CA GLU A 48 1.01 -6.88 -4.63
C GLU A 48 1.92 -6.93 -5.88
N PRO A 49 1.45 -7.31 -7.10
CA PRO A 49 2.28 -7.26 -8.30
C PRO A 49 2.65 -5.82 -8.72
N ALA A 50 1.73 -4.88 -8.55
CA ALA A 50 1.97 -3.47 -8.84
C ALA A 50 2.89 -2.84 -7.81
N GLU A 51 2.71 -3.19 -6.52
CA GLU A 51 3.60 -2.76 -5.45
C GLU A 51 5.03 -3.27 -5.66
N ARG A 52 5.20 -4.55 -6.00
CA ARG A 52 6.52 -5.11 -6.34
C ARG A 52 7.16 -4.38 -7.51
N GLN A 53 6.43 -4.12 -8.59
CA GLN A 53 6.95 -3.37 -9.73
C GLN A 53 7.40 -1.94 -9.34
N VAL A 54 6.65 -1.28 -8.46
CA VAL A 54 7.01 0.06 -7.95
C VAL A 54 8.20 -0.02 -6.99
N ARG A 55 8.26 -1.01 -6.09
CA ARG A 55 9.40 -1.25 -5.19
C ARG A 55 10.68 -1.53 -6.00
N ASP A 56 10.59 -2.35 -7.04
CA ASP A 56 11.69 -2.64 -7.97
C ASP A 56 12.14 -1.39 -8.70
N TRP A 57 11.21 -0.59 -9.23
CA TRP A 57 11.51 0.67 -9.89
C TRP A 57 12.18 1.69 -8.95
N LEU A 58 11.77 1.71 -7.68
CA LEU A 58 12.36 2.54 -6.63
C LEU A 58 13.68 1.98 -6.08
N GLY A 59 14.10 0.77 -6.49
CA GLY A 59 15.27 0.10 -5.92
C GLY A 59 15.10 -0.28 -4.45
N LEU A 60 13.86 -0.34 -3.97
CA LEU A 60 13.49 -0.79 -2.62
C LEU A 60 13.36 -2.32 -2.53
N SER A 61 13.55 -3.01 -3.65
CA SER A 61 13.61 -4.46 -3.67
C SER A 61 14.74 -4.91 -2.74
N PRO A 62 14.47 -5.75 -1.73
CA PRO A 62 15.53 -6.31 -0.92
C PRO A 62 16.36 -7.17 -1.86
N GLU A 63 17.47 -6.62 -2.36
CA GLU A 63 18.55 -7.46 -2.85
C GLU A 63 18.77 -8.55 -1.81
N THR A 64 18.87 -9.78 -2.30
CA THR A 64 19.07 -11.02 -1.56
C THR A 64 20.35 -10.97 -0.71
N GLU A 65 20.42 -10.07 0.26
CA GLU A 65 21.45 -9.99 1.27
C GLU A 65 20.81 -10.47 2.57
N PRO A 66 21.44 -11.41 3.28
CA PRO A 66 20.96 -11.90 4.56
C PRO A 66 21.10 -10.78 5.60
N ALA A 67 20.12 -9.88 5.58
CA ALA A 67 19.43 -9.31 6.72
C ALA A 67 19.98 -9.77 8.08
N TRP A 68 21.02 -9.08 8.56
CA TRP A 68 21.67 -9.29 9.87
C TRP A 68 20.71 -9.17 11.07
N TRP A 69 19.48 -8.72 10.85
CA TRP A 69 18.39 -8.69 11.81
C TRP A 69 17.79 -10.08 12.12
N HIS A 70 18.12 -11.14 11.36
CA HIS A 70 17.71 -12.52 11.65
C HIS A 70 18.39 -13.14 12.89
N PHE A 71 19.39 -12.48 13.49
CA PHE A 71 20.10 -12.99 14.67
C PHE A 71 19.38 -12.78 16.02
N TRP A 72 18.33 -11.97 16.08
CA TRP A 72 17.69 -11.56 17.35
C TRP A 72 16.35 -12.27 17.66
N GLY A 73 16.06 -13.41 17.02
CA GLY A 73 14.70 -14.02 17.05
C GLY A 73 14.62 -15.52 17.30
N ARG A 74 15.68 -16.19 17.78
CA ARG A 74 15.59 -17.58 18.27
C ARG A 74 16.35 -17.74 19.58
N ASP A 75 15.62 -17.56 20.67
CA ASP A 75 15.80 -18.34 21.90
C ASP A 75 14.71 -19.42 21.94
#